data_AF-A0A8H3HW87-F1
#
_entry.id   AF-A0A8H3HW87-F1
#
_cell.length_a   1.000
_cell.length_b   1.000
_cell.length_c   1.000
_cell.angle_alpha   90.00
_cell.angle_beta   90.00
_cell.angle_gamma   90.00
#
_symmetry.space_group_name_H-M   'P 1'
#
loop_
_entity.id
_entity.type
_entity.pdbx_description
1 polymer ?
#
loop_
_entity_poly.entity_id
_entity_poly.type
_entity_poly.pdbx_seq_one_letter_code
_entity_poly.pdbx_strand_id
1 'polypeptide(L)'
;MSKDTHTTTVPCPYVLGATFKLEISPPHGDPFMVEANVTHVFSPFTMSSAMKVALTPESDSTALPSEAVLKVYDRRFADDMREQYCINPPTTEGEAQYVRYLASHNVAETEDQVYELGEHISEDEPEPLGLDERIAAILIQPFFESETTTYSTLSDLQGKYIPTFYGTTRFIDGSSVTLDTTVPGILIEFIPGTNLSQIDPTNTDLDTVCSAALDLVYTCSDRNILNRGVRLENFIVKPNGSEVVMIDFGHCRLRREDEDDQAWGEARWEEDEAGAVGWVARDRFGWSYAGGRKIDFDFE
;
A
#
# COMPACT_ATOMS: atom_id res chain seq x y z
N MET A 1 27.84 27.61 19.34
CA MET A 1 28.71 26.46 19.04
C MET A 1 27.78 25.35 18.58
N SER A 2 27.72 25.11 17.27
CA SER A 2 26.88 24.05 16.69
C SER A 2 27.47 22.71 17.08
N LYS A 3 26.72 21.89 17.81
CA LYS A 3 27.00 20.45 17.87
C LYS A 3 26.28 19.85 16.68
N ASP A 4 27.00 19.71 15.57
CA ASP A 4 26.65 18.72 14.55
C ASP A 4 26.82 17.34 15.19
N THR A 5 25.80 16.91 15.94
CA THR A 5 25.59 15.48 16.17
C THR A 5 25.15 14.93 14.83
N HIS A 6 26.04 14.20 14.15
CA HIS A 6 25.70 13.45 12.95
C HIS A 6 24.58 12.44 13.30
N THR A 7 23.32 12.83 13.10
CA THR A 7 22.18 11.93 13.24
C THR A 7 22.30 10.87 12.16
N THR A 8 22.53 9.63 12.57
CA THR A 8 22.71 8.51 11.63
C THR A 8 21.34 8.03 11.21
N THR A 9 21.05 8.13 9.91
CA THR A 9 19.81 7.61 9.31
C THR A 9 19.77 6.09 9.38
N VAL A 10 18.59 5.53 9.58
CA VAL A 10 18.40 4.07 9.53
C VAL A 10 18.55 3.61 8.07
N PRO A 11 19.49 2.72 7.73
CA PRO A 11 19.63 2.25 6.36
C PRO A 11 18.49 1.29 6.00
N CYS A 12 17.91 1.51 4.82
CA CYS A 12 16.82 0.70 4.30
C CYS A 12 17.27 -0.73 3.98
N PRO A 13 16.59 -1.78 4.51
CA PRO A 13 16.93 -3.17 4.20
C PRO A 13 16.38 -3.62 2.84
N TYR A 14 15.43 -2.89 2.26
CA TYR A 14 14.69 -3.24 1.04
C TYR A 14 15.42 -2.81 -0.23
N VAL A 15 16.59 -3.41 -0.47
CA VAL A 15 17.48 -3.04 -1.58
C VAL A 15 17.64 -4.16 -2.60
N LEU A 16 18.00 -3.79 -3.83
CA LEU A 16 18.30 -4.76 -4.90
C LEU A 16 19.34 -5.78 -4.44
N GLY A 17 19.05 -7.07 -4.65
CA GLY A 17 19.90 -8.20 -4.26
C GLY A 17 19.77 -8.63 -2.80
N ALA A 18 19.01 -7.90 -1.96
CA ALA A 18 18.69 -8.35 -0.61
C ALA A 18 17.93 -9.69 -0.66
N THR A 19 18.14 -10.52 0.36
CA THR A 19 17.50 -11.84 0.47
C THR A 19 16.84 -11.97 1.84
N PHE A 20 15.60 -12.43 1.84
CA PHE A 20 14.77 -12.54 3.04
C PHE A 20 14.26 -13.96 3.20
N LYS A 21 14.23 -14.44 4.45
CA LYS A 21 13.46 -15.63 4.82
C LYS A 21 12.10 -15.21 5.31
N LEU A 22 11.06 -15.63 4.59
CA LEU A 22 9.69 -15.25 4.83
C LEU A 22 8.87 -16.48 5.21
N GLU A 23 8.06 -16.33 6.24
CA GLU A 23 6.89 -17.17 6.45
C GLU A 23 5.72 -16.51 5.73
N ILE A 24 5.06 -17.26 4.85
CA ILE A 24 3.86 -16.83 4.14
C ILE A 24 2.67 -17.53 4.79
N SER A 25 1.68 -16.75 5.21
CA SER A 25 0.39 -17.24 5.69
C SER A 25 -0.65 -17.06 4.57
N PRO A 26 -0.96 -18.11 3.79
CA PRO A 26 -1.94 -18.00 2.71
C PRO A 26 -3.36 -17.83 3.26
N PRO A 27 -4.31 -17.31 2.45
CA PRO A 27 -5.72 -17.24 2.84
C PRO A 27 -6.31 -18.62 3.18
N HIS A 28 -5.79 -19.67 2.53
CA HIS A 28 -6.19 -21.06 2.72
C HIS A 28 -4.97 -21.97 2.80
N GLY A 29 -4.91 -22.81 3.84
CA GLY A 29 -3.82 -23.75 4.07
C GLY A 29 -2.91 -23.32 5.21
N ASP A 30 -1.89 -24.15 5.47
CA ASP A 30 -0.92 -23.89 6.53
C ASP A 30 0.16 -22.89 6.07
N PRO A 31 0.71 -22.07 6.99
CA PRO A 31 1.86 -21.23 6.67
C PRO A 31 3.07 -22.04 6.20
N PHE A 32 3.86 -21.45 5.32
CA PHE A 32 5.05 -22.11 4.76
C PHE A 32 6.19 -21.13 4.55
N MET A 33 7.40 -21.68 4.44
CA MET A 33 8.65 -20.92 4.36
C MET A 33 9.14 -20.75 2.93
N VAL A 34 9.62 -19.56 2.61
CA VAL A 34 10.30 -19.26 1.35
C VAL A 34 11.52 -18.37 1.56
N GLU A 35 12.48 -18.50 0.65
CA GLU A 35 13.50 -17.49 0.45
C GLU A 35 13.08 -16.55 -0.69
N ALA A 36 13.14 -15.24 -0.44
CA ALA A 36 12.77 -14.20 -1.38
C ALA A 36 13.99 -13.32 -1.68
N ASN A 37 14.43 -13.29 -2.94
CA ASN A 37 15.51 -12.43 -3.41
C ASN A 37 14.98 -11.21 -4.14
N VAL A 38 15.35 -10.01 -3.73
CA VAL A 38 14.90 -8.75 -4.35
C VAL A 38 15.55 -8.57 -5.72
N THR A 39 14.76 -8.66 -6.78
CA THR A 39 15.21 -8.50 -8.17
C THR A 39 14.88 -7.12 -8.74
N HIS A 40 13.94 -6.41 -8.13
CA HIS A 40 13.63 -5.03 -8.47
C HIS A 40 13.03 -4.29 -7.26
N VAL A 41 13.30 -2.99 -7.16
CA VAL A 41 12.74 -2.10 -6.14
C VAL A 41 11.89 -1.06 -6.84
N PHE A 42 10.61 -0.97 -6.46
CA PHE A 42 9.71 0.07 -6.95
C PHE A 42 9.82 1.29 -6.04
N SER A 43 10.65 2.27 -6.43
CA SER A 43 10.88 3.50 -5.66
C SER A 43 10.30 4.74 -6.35
N PRO A 44 9.98 5.81 -5.61
CA PRO A 44 10.03 5.94 -4.14
C PRO A 44 9.01 5.06 -3.41
N PHE A 45 9.22 4.81 -2.11
CA PHE A 45 8.32 4.00 -1.30
C PHE A 45 7.24 4.89 -0.70
N THR A 46 6.07 4.93 -1.32
CA THR A 46 5.01 5.89 -0.93
C THR A 46 4.41 5.55 0.44
N MET A 47 3.68 4.43 0.53
CA MET A 47 3.03 3.92 1.73
C MET A 47 3.57 2.55 2.17
N SER A 48 4.18 1.81 1.25
CA SER A 48 4.81 0.51 1.51
C SER A 48 6.07 0.39 0.67
N SER A 49 7.04 -0.37 1.17
CA SER A 49 8.20 -0.77 0.39
C SER A 49 7.82 -1.92 -0.54
N ALA A 50 7.61 -1.61 -1.82
CA ALA A 50 7.25 -2.58 -2.84
C ALA A 50 8.49 -3.07 -3.60
N MET A 51 8.63 -4.39 -3.70
CA MET A 51 9.77 -5.06 -4.33
C MET A 51 9.28 -6.20 -5.22
N LYS A 52 9.87 -6.35 -6.40
CA LYS A 52 9.78 -7.63 -7.13
C LYS A 52 10.78 -8.60 -6.52
N VAL A 53 10.31 -9.81 -6.21
CA VAL A 53 11.13 -10.86 -5.60
C VAL A 53 11.09 -12.12 -6.45
N ALA A 54 12.24 -12.79 -6.55
CA ALA A 54 12.33 -14.17 -7.00
C ALA A 54 12.17 -15.10 -5.78
N LEU A 55 11.29 -16.10 -5.90
CA LEU A 55 10.94 -17.00 -4.81
C LEU A 55 11.61 -18.36 -4.97
N THR A 56 12.24 -18.84 -3.91
CA THR A 56 12.75 -20.21 -3.82
C THR A 56 12.05 -20.91 -2.65
N PRO A 57 11.12 -21.84 -2.91
CA PRO A 57 10.44 -22.55 -1.84
C PRO A 57 11.41 -23.52 -1.14
N GLU A 58 11.29 -23.64 0.19
CA GLU A 58 12.11 -24.58 0.97
C GLU A 58 11.68 -26.05 0.77
N SER A 59 10.50 -26.29 0.20
CA SER A 59 10.01 -27.63 -0.13
C SER A 59 9.29 -27.66 -1.48
N ASP A 60 9.40 -28.78 -2.20
CA ASP A 60 8.82 -29.00 -3.55
C ASP A 60 7.26 -29.02 -3.58
N SER A 61 6.59 -28.76 -2.45
CA SER A 61 5.15 -29.02 -2.29
C SER A 61 4.23 -27.83 -2.57
N THR A 62 4.77 -26.61 -2.69
CA THR A 62 3.96 -25.40 -2.90
C THR A 62 4.12 -24.88 -4.33
N ALA A 63 3.02 -24.84 -5.08
CA ALA A 63 2.96 -24.24 -6.42
C ALA A 63 2.96 -22.70 -6.32
N LEU A 64 4.08 -22.13 -5.90
CA LEU A 64 4.31 -20.68 -5.97
C LEU A 64 4.82 -20.27 -7.35
N PRO A 65 4.56 -19.03 -7.78
CA PRO A 65 5.23 -18.48 -8.95
C PRO A 65 6.73 -18.32 -8.67
N SER A 66 7.54 -18.29 -9.73
CA SER A 66 8.98 -17.99 -9.61
C SER A 66 9.24 -16.54 -9.21
N GLU A 67 8.30 -15.63 -9.53
CA GLU A 67 8.41 -14.21 -9.22
C GLU A 67 7.10 -13.68 -8.63
N ALA A 68 7.20 -12.74 -7.70
CA ALA A 68 6.07 -12.09 -7.06
C ALA A 68 6.43 -10.64 -6.69
N VAL A 69 5.46 -9.89 -6.19
CA VAL A 69 5.68 -8.61 -5.53
C VAL A 69 5.51 -8.79 -4.03
N LEU A 70 6.55 -8.43 -3.28
CA LEU A 70 6.52 -8.28 -1.82
C LEU A 70 6.28 -6.81 -1.50
N LYS A 71 5.20 -6.51 -0.79
CA LYS A 71 4.97 -5.19 -0.20
C LYS A 71 5.15 -5.29 1.31
N VAL A 72 5.88 -4.34 1.89
CA VAL A 72 6.18 -4.30 3.32
C VAL A 72 5.77 -2.95 3.90
N TYR A 73 4.99 -2.96 4.96
CA TYR A 73 4.42 -1.75 5.56
C TYR A 73 5.31 -1.27 6.72
N ASP A 74 6.54 -0.94 6.37
CA ASP A 74 7.53 -0.43 7.31
C ASP A 74 7.40 1.08 7.46
N ARG A 75 6.94 1.53 8.63
CA ARG A 75 6.76 2.95 8.95
C ARG A 75 8.01 3.81 8.74
N ARG A 76 9.19 3.18 8.79
CA ARG A 76 10.49 3.85 8.65
C ARG A 76 10.70 4.31 7.21
N PHE A 77 10.13 3.62 6.24
CA PHE A 77 10.41 3.81 4.81
C PHE A 77 9.14 4.08 3.99
N ALA A 78 8.09 4.62 4.62
CA ALA A 78 6.90 5.14 3.94
C ALA A 78 7.07 6.64 3.67
N ASP A 79 7.83 6.97 2.62
CA ASP A 79 8.32 8.31 2.30
C ASP A 79 7.17 9.33 2.15
N ASP A 80 6.16 9.02 1.33
CA ASP A 80 5.03 9.93 1.06
C ASP A 80 4.17 10.12 2.33
N MET A 81 3.94 9.05 3.10
CA MET A 81 3.22 9.14 4.37
C MET A 81 3.97 10.08 5.34
N ARG A 82 5.28 9.90 5.48
CA ARG A 82 6.07 10.74 6.39
C ARG A 82 6.08 12.18 5.93
N GLU A 83 6.19 12.45 4.63
CA GLU A 83 6.10 13.80 4.07
C GLU A 83 4.73 14.45 4.36
N GLN A 84 3.64 13.73 4.08
CA GLN A 84 2.27 14.22 4.29
C GLN A 84 2.00 14.64 5.74
N TYR A 85 2.53 13.88 6.71
CA TYR A 85 2.35 14.14 8.13
C TYR A 85 3.52 14.89 8.76
N CYS A 86 4.46 15.39 7.95
CA CYS A 86 5.64 16.13 8.40
C CYS A 86 6.49 15.39 9.45
N ILE A 87 6.56 14.06 9.32
CA ILE A 87 7.34 13.18 10.19
C ILE A 87 8.78 13.14 9.67
N ASN A 88 9.75 13.44 10.53
CA ASN A 88 11.18 13.43 10.17
C ASN A 88 11.63 12.07 9.65
N PRO A 89 12.66 11.93 8.79
CA PRO A 89 13.19 10.62 8.40
C PRO A 89 13.66 9.80 9.61
N PRO A 90 13.60 8.45 9.56
CA PRO A 90 13.97 7.61 10.70
C PRO A 90 15.47 7.74 11.01
N THR A 91 15.79 7.84 12.29
CA THR A 91 17.18 7.89 12.77
C THR A 91 17.43 6.79 13.80
N THR A 92 18.67 6.35 13.92
CA THR A 92 19.03 5.31 14.91
C THR A 92 18.67 5.74 16.33
N GLU A 93 18.80 7.03 16.66
CA GLU A 93 18.39 7.55 17.97
C GLU A 93 16.88 7.57 18.12
N GLY A 94 16.14 8.02 17.08
CA GLY A 94 14.68 7.99 17.06
C GLY A 94 14.11 6.58 17.25
N GLU A 95 14.69 5.56 16.60
CA GLU A 95 14.31 4.16 16.80
C GLU A 95 14.59 3.69 18.24
N ALA A 96 15.73 4.07 18.82
CA ALA A 96 16.04 3.73 20.20
C ALA A 96 15.07 4.39 21.20
N GLN A 97 14.64 5.63 20.93
CA GLN A 97 13.63 6.33 21.71
C GLN A 97 12.26 5.66 21.56
N TYR A 98 11.87 5.31 20.34
CA TYR A 98 10.61 4.60 20.07
C TYR A 98 10.54 3.26 20.81
N VAL A 99 11.62 2.47 20.80
CA VAL A 99 11.70 1.22 21.57
C VAL A 99 11.51 1.46 23.07
N ARG A 100 12.11 2.53 23.62
CA ARG A 100 11.92 2.90 25.04
C ARG A 100 10.48 3.34 25.32
N TYR A 101 9.87 4.08 24.40
CA TYR A 101 8.48 4.52 24.50
C TYR A 101 7.51 3.34 24.50
N LEU A 102 7.70 2.36 23.60
CA LEU A 102 6.90 1.12 23.58
C LEU A 102 7.04 0.29 24.86
N ALA A 103 8.18 0.38 25.56
CA ALA A 103 8.38 -0.27 26.85
C ALA A 103 7.78 0.51 28.04
N SER A 104 7.22 1.70 27.80
CA SER A 104 6.58 2.52 28.82
C SER A 104 5.14 2.05 29.11
N HIS A 105 4.55 2.53 30.20
CA HIS A 105 3.19 2.16 30.61
C HIS A 105 2.09 3.01 29.95
N ASN A 106 2.45 3.98 29.11
CA ASN A 106 1.54 4.97 28.55
C ASN A 106 1.77 5.13 27.04
N VAL A 107 1.51 4.05 26.29
CA VAL A 107 1.62 4.02 24.84
C VAL A 107 0.29 4.43 24.23
N ALA A 108 0.26 5.55 23.52
CA ALA A 108 -0.91 5.99 22.77
C ALA A 108 -1.36 4.93 21.74
N GLU A 109 -2.66 4.69 21.64
CA GLU A 109 -3.28 3.75 20.70
C GLU A 109 -3.82 4.43 19.44
N THR A 110 -4.13 5.73 19.53
CA THR A 110 -4.79 6.51 18.47
C THR A 110 -4.00 7.77 18.13
N GLU A 111 -4.23 8.35 16.95
CA GLU A 111 -3.65 9.63 16.54
C GLU A 111 -3.93 10.75 17.56
N ASP A 112 -5.19 10.90 17.99
CA ASP A 112 -5.61 11.93 18.96
C ASP A 112 -4.79 11.86 20.26
N GLN A 113 -4.64 10.66 20.82
CA GLN A 113 -3.80 10.43 22.01
C GLN A 113 -2.32 10.78 21.77
N VAL A 114 -1.78 10.59 20.56
CA VAL A 114 -0.41 11.01 20.25
C VAL A 114 -0.30 12.53 20.29
N TYR A 115 -1.26 13.24 19.70
CA TYR A 115 -1.30 14.70 19.72
C TYR A 115 -1.50 15.26 21.13
N GLU A 116 -2.42 14.68 21.92
CA GLU A 116 -2.64 15.05 23.33
C GLU A 116 -1.37 14.88 24.17
N LEU A 117 -0.62 13.78 23.99
CA LEU A 117 0.65 13.58 24.67
C LEU A 117 1.70 14.60 24.21
N GLY A 118 1.71 14.95 22.93
CA GLY A 118 2.61 15.95 22.35
C GLY A 118 2.39 17.35 22.93
N GLU A 119 1.14 17.76 23.16
CA GLU A 119 0.80 19.06 23.78
C GLU A 119 1.32 19.21 25.22
N HIS A 120 1.58 18.09 25.90
CA HIS A 120 2.09 18.08 27.27
C HIS A 120 3.61 18.04 27.37
N ILE A 121 4.34 17.98 26.26
CA ILE A 121 5.80 18.09 26.23
C ILE A 121 6.17 19.58 26.27
N SER A 122 6.98 20.00 27.25
CA SER A 122 7.46 21.38 27.28
C SER A 122 8.45 21.63 26.14
N GLU A 123 8.40 22.80 25.49
CA GLU A 123 9.36 23.21 24.45
C GLU A 123 10.84 23.16 24.91
N ASP A 124 11.07 23.21 26.24
CA ASP A 124 12.39 23.14 26.86
C ASP A 124 12.89 21.70 27.16
N GLU A 125 12.04 20.68 26.97
CA GLU A 125 12.44 19.27 27.13
C GLU A 125 12.96 18.72 25.80
N PRO A 126 14.13 18.06 25.77
CA PRO A 126 14.68 17.51 24.54
C PRO A 126 13.75 16.41 24.04
N GLU A 127 13.01 16.65 22.94
CA GLU A 127 11.99 15.75 22.35
C GLU A 127 12.24 14.26 22.64
N PRO A 128 11.64 13.67 23.70
CA PRO A 128 12.12 12.39 24.24
C PRO A 128 11.13 11.21 24.13
N LEU A 129 10.01 11.35 23.42
CA LEU A 129 8.91 10.37 23.53
C LEU A 129 8.72 9.44 22.33
N GLY A 130 9.52 9.53 21.26
CA GLY A 130 9.35 8.65 20.09
C GLY A 130 7.94 8.73 19.47
N LEU A 131 7.22 9.84 19.70
CA LEU A 131 5.83 10.03 19.26
C LEU A 131 5.75 10.12 17.73
N ASP A 132 6.73 10.71 17.06
CA ASP A 132 6.88 10.71 15.59
C ASP A 132 6.83 9.30 15.01
N GLU A 133 7.58 8.37 15.62
CA GLU A 133 7.57 6.98 15.16
C GLU A 133 6.30 6.25 15.57
N ARG A 134 5.65 6.67 16.66
CA ARG A 134 4.34 6.13 17.05
C ARG A 134 3.25 6.55 16.09
N ILE A 135 3.17 7.83 15.73
CA ILE A 135 2.19 8.31 14.76
C ILE A 135 2.41 7.62 13.41
N ALA A 136 3.66 7.47 12.97
CA ALA A 136 3.97 6.69 11.77
C ALA A 136 3.50 5.22 11.87
N ALA A 137 3.64 4.58 13.03
CA ALA A 137 3.16 3.20 13.25
C ALA A 137 1.63 3.09 13.20
N ILE A 138 0.91 4.07 13.77
CA ILE A 138 -0.55 4.11 13.76
C ILE A 138 -1.06 4.35 12.34
N LEU A 139 -0.47 5.32 11.63
CA LEU A 139 -0.88 5.69 10.29
C LEU A 139 -0.66 4.59 9.26
N ILE A 140 0.42 3.80 9.39
CA ILE A 140 0.73 2.79 8.37
C ILE A 140 -0.15 1.54 8.46
N GLN A 141 -0.65 1.22 9.65
CA GLN A 141 -1.39 -0.01 9.93
C GLN A 141 -2.68 -0.14 9.09
N PRO A 142 -3.54 0.90 8.97
CA PRO A 142 -4.74 0.85 8.14
C PRO A 142 -4.48 0.49 6.67
N PHE A 143 -3.33 0.84 6.09
CA PHE A 143 -3.02 0.50 4.70
C PHE A 143 -2.82 -1.01 4.51
N PHE A 144 -2.15 -1.67 5.46
CA PHE A 144 -1.98 -3.12 5.46
C PHE A 144 -3.33 -3.83 5.64
N GLU A 145 -4.13 -3.39 6.62
CA GLU A 145 -5.43 -3.98 6.92
C GLU A 145 -6.42 -3.79 5.76
N SER A 146 -6.42 -2.61 5.16
CA SER A 146 -7.27 -2.31 4.01
C SER A 146 -6.90 -3.16 2.80
N GLU A 147 -5.61 -3.23 2.44
CA GLU A 147 -5.17 -3.97 1.27
C GLU A 147 -5.45 -5.48 1.42
N THR A 148 -5.16 -6.05 2.60
CA THR A 148 -5.46 -7.46 2.89
C THR A 148 -6.96 -7.77 2.87
N THR A 149 -7.79 -6.93 3.49
CA THR A 149 -9.24 -7.09 3.51
C THR A 149 -9.84 -6.96 2.10
N THR A 150 -9.30 -6.05 1.29
CA THR A 150 -9.74 -5.83 -0.09
C THR A 150 -9.44 -7.05 -0.96
N TYR A 151 -8.23 -7.61 -0.90
CA TYR A 151 -7.91 -8.86 -1.62
C TYR A 151 -8.84 -10.02 -1.20
N SER A 152 -9.09 -10.18 0.10
CA SER A 152 -10.03 -11.20 0.58
C SER A 152 -11.45 -11.00 0.04
N THR A 153 -11.91 -9.74 -0.04
CA THR A 153 -13.26 -9.40 -0.51
C THR A 153 -13.40 -9.60 -2.01
N LEU A 154 -12.33 -9.33 -2.76
CA LEU A 154 -12.27 -9.43 -4.23
C LEU A 154 -11.68 -10.77 -4.72
N SER A 155 -11.77 -11.81 -3.91
CA SER A 155 -11.18 -13.13 -4.20
C SER A 155 -11.56 -13.70 -5.58
N ASP A 156 -12.77 -13.40 -6.07
CA ASP A 156 -13.28 -13.82 -7.39
C ASP A 156 -12.66 -13.07 -8.58
N LEU A 157 -12.00 -11.94 -8.33
CA LEU A 157 -11.36 -11.10 -9.35
C LEU A 157 -9.85 -11.39 -9.52
N GLN A 158 -9.27 -12.09 -8.56
CA GLN A 158 -7.82 -12.37 -8.50
C GLN A 158 -7.32 -13.19 -9.70
N GLY A 159 -6.12 -12.85 -10.18
CA GLY A 159 -5.45 -13.51 -11.31
C GLY A 159 -5.95 -13.08 -12.69
N LYS A 160 -7.06 -12.34 -12.75
CA LYS A 160 -7.62 -11.82 -14.00
C LYS A 160 -7.66 -10.29 -14.03
N TYR A 161 -8.30 -9.71 -13.03
CA TYR A 161 -8.64 -8.29 -12.96
C TYR A 161 -7.82 -7.55 -11.90
N ILE A 162 -7.39 -8.27 -10.87
CA ILE A 162 -6.49 -7.81 -9.81
C ILE A 162 -5.42 -8.89 -9.57
N PRO A 163 -4.26 -8.56 -8.95
CA PRO A 163 -3.24 -9.54 -8.61
C PRO A 163 -3.77 -10.70 -7.76
N THR A 164 -3.23 -11.90 -7.97
CA THR A 164 -3.41 -13.00 -7.04
C THR A 164 -2.76 -12.66 -5.69
N PHE A 165 -3.51 -12.74 -4.60
CA PHE A 165 -3.00 -12.60 -3.23
C PHE A 165 -2.52 -13.97 -2.72
N TYR A 166 -1.21 -14.09 -2.50
CA TYR A 166 -0.61 -15.32 -2.00
C TYR A 166 -0.64 -15.42 -0.48
N GLY A 167 -0.80 -14.31 0.22
CA GLY A 167 -0.92 -14.27 1.68
C GLY A 167 -0.19 -13.11 2.34
N THR A 168 -0.30 -13.06 3.65
CA THR A 168 0.50 -12.15 4.49
C THR A 168 1.88 -12.76 4.73
N THR A 169 2.87 -11.91 4.99
CA THR A 169 4.27 -12.33 5.17
C THR A 169 4.83 -11.85 6.49
N ARG A 170 5.70 -12.66 7.09
CA ARG A 170 6.50 -12.32 8.26
C ARG A 170 7.97 -12.68 8.02
N PHE A 171 8.89 -11.80 8.40
CA PHE A 171 10.32 -12.11 8.35
C PHE A 171 10.70 -13.05 9.50
N ILE A 172 11.45 -14.11 9.21
CA ILE A 172 11.86 -15.11 10.22
C ILE A 172 13.28 -14.90 10.74
N ASP A 173 14.16 -14.31 9.93
CA ASP A 173 15.57 -14.13 10.29
C ASP A 173 15.98 -12.66 10.19
N GLY A 174 16.21 -12.03 11.34
CA GLY A 174 16.71 -10.66 11.49
C GLY A 174 18.23 -10.56 11.37
N SER A 175 18.87 -11.41 10.54
CA SER A 175 20.34 -11.43 10.38
C SER A 175 20.92 -10.05 9.98
N SER A 176 20.10 -9.19 9.36
CA SER A 176 20.40 -7.76 9.22
C SER A 176 19.92 -6.99 10.46
N VAL A 177 20.84 -6.25 11.08
CA VAL A 177 20.58 -5.37 12.25
C VAL A 177 19.46 -4.34 11.99
N THR A 178 19.11 -4.08 10.73
CA THR A 178 18.08 -3.11 10.34
C THR A 178 16.73 -3.72 9.98
N LEU A 179 16.65 -5.04 9.81
CA LEU A 179 15.41 -5.72 9.46
C LEU A 179 14.57 -5.92 10.73
N ASP A 180 13.39 -5.30 10.76
CA ASP A 180 12.42 -5.50 11.83
C ASP A 180 11.48 -6.64 11.44
N THR A 181 11.51 -7.72 12.23
CA THR A 181 10.72 -8.94 11.97
C THR A 181 9.24 -8.80 12.35
N THR A 182 8.88 -7.72 13.04
CA THR A 182 7.49 -7.41 13.42
C THR A 182 6.73 -6.69 12.31
N VAL A 183 7.42 -6.19 11.29
CA VAL A 183 6.82 -5.43 10.20
C VAL A 183 5.96 -6.36 9.33
N PRO A 184 4.67 -6.05 9.14
CA PRO A 184 3.80 -6.86 8.31
C PRO A 184 4.08 -6.62 6.82
N GLY A 185 3.86 -7.66 6.03
CA GLY A 185 3.91 -7.55 4.58
C GLY A 185 2.86 -8.43 3.91
N ILE A 186 2.76 -8.29 2.59
CA ILE A 186 1.94 -9.11 1.73
C ILE A 186 2.73 -9.57 0.52
N LEU A 187 2.37 -10.76 0.03
CA LEU A 187 2.90 -11.30 -1.21
C LEU A 187 1.78 -11.39 -2.25
N ILE A 188 1.99 -10.76 -3.39
CA ILE A 188 1.01 -10.69 -4.49
C ILE A 188 1.65 -11.03 -5.83
N GLU A 189 0.83 -11.36 -6.81
CA GLU A 189 1.24 -11.61 -8.18
C GLU A 189 1.99 -10.41 -8.78
N PHE A 190 3.12 -10.70 -9.42
CA PHE A 190 3.76 -9.72 -10.29
C PHE A 190 3.04 -9.68 -11.64
N ILE A 191 2.54 -8.49 -12.01
CA ILE A 191 1.86 -8.28 -13.29
C ILE A 191 2.84 -7.67 -14.28
N PRO A 192 3.26 -8.41 -15.33
CA PRO A 192 4.04 -7.82 -16.41
C PRO A 192 3.15 -6.88 -17.24
N GLY A 193 3.69 -5.75 -17.66
CA GLY A 193 2.97 -4.82 -18.53
C GLY A 193 3.49 -3.39 -18.43
N THR A 194 2.70 -2.47 -18.96
CA THR A 194 2.98 -1.03 -18.93
C THR A 194 1.94 -0.36 -18.06
N ASN A 195 2.40 0.55 -17.20
CA ASN A 195 1.54 1.39 -16.39
C ASN A 195 0.60 2.20 -17.30
N LEU A 196 -0.70 2.29 -16.99
CA LEU A 196 -1.67 3.01 -17.82
C LEU A 196 -1.33 4.50 -17.93
N SER A 197 -0.63 5.11 -16.97
CA SER A 197 -0.16 6.50 -17.09
C SER A 197 0.99 6.66 -18.11
N GLN A 198 1.67 5.57 -18.46
CA GLN A 198 2.87 5.56 -19.30
C GLN A 198 2.67 4.92 -20.68
N ILE A 199 1.44 4.55 -21.03
CA ILE A 199 1.17 3.98 -22.35
C ILE A 199 1.42 4.99 -23.46
N ASP A 200 1.74 4.49 -24.64
CA ASP A 200 1.76 5.28 -25.86
C ASP A 200 0.34 5.30 -26.46
N PRO A 201 -0.37 6.44 -26.44
CA PRO A 201 -1.73 6.53 -26.96
C PRO A 201 -1.80 6.35 -28.48
N THR A 202 -0.69 6.42 -29.21
CA THR A 202 -0.67 6.20 -30.67
C THR A 202 -0.68 4.72 -31.04
N ASN A 203 -0.24 3.87 -30.11
CA ASN A 203 -0.09 2.41 -30.30
C ASN A 203 -1.02 1.60 -29.39
N THR A 204 -1.85 2.27 -28.59
CA THR A 204 -2.77 1.65 -27.64
C THR A 204 -4.21 2.01 -27.99
N ASP A 205 -5.10 1.02 -27.98
CA ASP A 205 -6.53 1.26 -28.10
C ASP A 205 -7.07 1.86 -26.78
N LEU A 206 -7.11 3.19 -26.72
CA LEU A 206 -7.55 3.95 -25.55
C LEU A 206 -8.98 3.60 -25.12
N ASP A 207 -9.88 3.36 -26.07
CA ASP A 207 -11.27 3.02 -25.74
C ASP A 207 -11.33 1.69 -25.01
N THR A 208 -10.58 0.70 -25.47
CA THR A 208 -10.50 -0.60 -24.81
C THR A 208 -9.88 -0.49 -23.41
N VAL A 209 -8.69 0.11 -23.28
CA VAL A 209 -7.97 0.11 -21.98
C VAL A 209 -8.59 1.04 -20.95
N CYS A 210 -9.06 2.24 -21.34
CA CYS A 210 -9.67 3.17 -20.39
C CYS A 210 -11.07 2.71 -19.97
N SER A 211 -11.85 2.10 -20.87
CA SER A 211 -13.13 1.50 -20.49
C SER A 211 -12.93 0.31 -19.55
N ALA A 212 -11.95 -0.57 -19.83
CA ALA A 212 -11.63 -1.67 -18.93
C ALA A 212 -11.20 -1.18 -17.53
N ALA A 213 -10.40 -0.11 -17.44
CA ALA A 213 -10.04 0.50 -16.16
C ALA A 213 -11.27 1.04 -15.41
N LEU A 214 -12.19 1.72 -16.10
CA LEU A 214 -13.46 2.18 -15.50
C LEU A 214 -14.35 1.02 -15.05
N ASP A 215 -14.46 -0.04 -15.85
CA ASP A 215 -15.24 -1.21 -15.49
C ASP A 215 -14.72 -1.86 -14.21
N LEU A 216 -13.40 -1.88 -14.00
CA LEU A 216 -12.79 -2.34 -12.73
C LEU A 216 -13.16 -1.44 -11.56
N VAL A 217 -13.13 -0.11 -11.73
CA VAL A 217 -13.58 0.84 -10.71
C VAL A 217 -15.03 0.57 -10.32
N TYR A 218 -15.93 0.47 -11.30
CA TYR A 218 -17.34 0.16 -11.03
C TYR A 218 -17.51 -1.21 -10.36
N THR A 219 -16.73 -2.22 -10.78
CA THR A 219 -16.77 -3.58 -10.22
C THR A 219 -16.39 -3.60 -8.73
N CYS A 220 -15.41 -2.78 -8.31
CA CYS A 220 -15.06 -2.59 -6.90
C CYS A 220 -16.18 -1.84 -6.16
N SER A 221 -16.67 -0.75 -6.75
CA SER A 221 -17.74 0.07 -6.19
C SER A 221 -19.02 -0.73 -5.91
N ASP A 222 -19.41 -1.62 -6.85
CA ASP A 222 -20.56 -2.52 -6.73
C ASP A 222 -20.39 -3.58 -5.62
N ARG A 223 -19.17 -3.80 -5.14
CA ARG A 223 -18.84 -4.68 -4.00
C ARG A 223 -18.67 -3.90 -2.69
N ASN A 224 -19.21 -2.69 -2.62
CA ASN A 224 -19.13 -1.81 -1.45
C ASN A 224 -17.69 -1.47 -1.05
N ILE A 225 -16.80 -1.34 -2.04
CA ILE A 225 -15.42 -0.89 -1.84
C ILE A 225 -15.29 0.50 -2.45
N LEU A 226 -14.79 1.44 -1.64
CA LEU A 226 -14.37 2.77 -2.06
C LEU A 226 -12.85 2.78 -2.12
N ASN A 227 -12.27 2.94 -3.31
CA ASN A 227 -10.83 2.98 -3.52
C ASN A 227 -10.35 4.43 -3.71
N ARG A 228 -9.78 5.01 -2.65
CA ARG A 228 -9.23 6.38 -2.71
C ARG A 228 -7.89 6.48 -3.43
N GLY A 229 -7.36 5.33 -3.85
CA GLY A 229 -6.10 5.20 -4.59
C GLY A 229 -6.30 5.06 -6.09
N VAL A 230 -7.49 5.37 -6.64
CA VAL A 230 -7.71 5.26 -8.08
C VAL A 230 -6.93 6.35 -8.81
N ARG A 231 -5.91 5.91 -9.54
CA ARG A 231 -5.06 6.73 -10.41
C ARG A 231 -4.59 5.87 -11.57
N LEU A 232 -4.25 6.48 -12.71
CA LEU A 232 -3.77 5.72 -13.88
C LEU A 232 -2.51 4.90 -13.55
N GLU A 233 -1.71 5.37 -12.59
CA GLU A 233 -0.53 4.69 -12.08
C GLU A 233 -0.84 3.34 -11.41
N ASN A 234 -2.08 3.12 -11.00
CA ASN A 234 -2.52 1.89 -10.32
C ASN A 234 -3.23 0.92 -11.27
N PHE A 235 -3.02 1.07 -12.58
CA PHE A 235 -3.45 0.12 -13.60
C PHE A 235 -2.28 -0.33 -14.46
N ILE A 236 -2.19 -1.62 -14.71
CA ILE A 236 -1.20 -2.22 -15.62
C ILE A 236 -1.93 -2.75 -16.84
N VAL A 237 -1.55 -2.26 -18.02
CA VAL A 237 -1.93 -2.83 -19.31
C VAL A 237 -0.98 -3.98 -19.62
N LYS A 238 -1.52 -5.20 -19.72
CA LYS A 238 -0.73 -6.40 -20.03
C LYS A 238 -0.11 -6.30 -21.44
N PRO A 239 0.96 -7.07 -21.74
CA PRO A 239 1.66 -7.00 -23.04
C PRO A 239 0.80 -7.33 -24.28
N ASN A 240 -0.39 -7.93 -24.10
CA ASN A 240 -1.35 -8.13 -25.19
C ASN A 240 -2.08 -6.85 -25.62
N GLY A 241 -1.94 -5.75 -24.86
CA GLY A 241 -2.43 -4.42 -25.19
C GLY A 241 -3.91 -4.17 -24.92
N SER A 242 -4.63 -5.12 -24.30
CA SER A 242 -6.07 -4.99 -24.07
C SER A 242 -6.52 -5.38 -22.66
N GLU A 243 -5.82 -6.28 -21.99
CA GLU A 243 -6.15 -6.65 -20.61
C GLU A 243 -5.55 -5.63 -19.64
N VAL A 244 -6.38 -5.14 -18.74
CA VAL A 244 -6.01 -4.19 -17.68
C VAL A 244 -6.14 -4.88 -16.33
N VAL A 245 -5.15 -4.69 -15.47
CA VAL A 245 -5.15 -5.17 -14.08
C VAL A 245 -5.05 -3.97 -13.15
N MET A 246 -5.99 -3.84 -12.22
CA MET A 246 -5.93 -2.85 -11.15
C MET A 246 -5.01 -3.38 -10.04
N ILE A 247 -4.09 -2.55 -9.57
CA ILE A 247 -3.17 -2.85 -8.49
C ILE A 247 -3.34 -1.83 -7.36
N ASP A 248 -2.70 -2.10 -6.23
CA ASP A 248 -2.56 -1.17 -5.10
C ASP A 248 -3.88 -0.81 -4.42
N PHE A 249 -4.23 -1.58 -3.37
CA PHE A 249 -5.49 -1.43 -2.64
C PHE A 249 -5.31 -0.85 -1.22
N GLY A 250 -4.13 -0.30 -0.88
CA GLY A 250 -3.87 0.24 0.46
C GLY A 250 -4.83 1.36 0.88
N HIS A 251 -5.35 2.12 -0.08
CA HIS A 251 -6.30 3.22 0.16
C HIS A 251 -7.77 2.81 0.04
N CYS A 252 -8.07 1.52 0.01
CA CYS A 252 -9.44 1.05 -0.04
C CYS A 252 -10.15 1.24 1.30
N ARG A 253 -11.48 1.30 1.26
CA ARG A 253 -12.35 1.28 2.43
C ARG A 253 -13.60 0.50 2.08
N LEU A 254 -13.96 -0.47 2.91
CA LEU A 254 -15.25 -1.13 2.81
C LEU A 254 -16.34 -0.23 3.40
N ARG A 255 -17.53 -0.26 2.80
CA ARG A 255 -18.72 0.34 3.40
C ARG A 255 -18.94 -0.25 4.80
N ARG A 256 -19.22 0.61 5.77
CA ARG A 256 -19.47 0.14 7.14
C ARG A 256 -20.89 -0.39 7.26
N GLU A 257 -21.13 -1.31 8.19
CA GLU A 257 -22.48 -1.87 8.41
C GLU A 257 -23.49 -0.81 8.87
N ASP A 258 -23.03 0.24 9.55
CA ASP A 258 -23.82 1.35 10.07
C ASP A 258 -23.89 2.55 9.11
N GLU A 259 -23.27 2.47 7.94
CA GLU A 259 -23.26 3.52 6.93
C GLU A 259 -24.47 3.41 6.01
N ASP A 260 -25.39 4.37 6.10
CA ASP A 260 -26.58 4.42 5.26
C ASP A 260 -26.26 4.74 3.78
N ASP A 261 -27.26 4.57 2.90
CA ASP A 261 -27.09 4.74 1.45
C ASP A 261 -26.75 6.18 1.07
N GLN A 262 -27.21 7.16 1.86
CA GLN A 262 -26.92 8.56 1.61
C GLN A 262 -25.44 8.86 1.91
N ALA A 263 -24.97 8.51 3.12
CA ALA A 263 -23.57 8.70 3.52
C ALA A 263 -22.62 7.93 2.59
N TRP A 264 -22.97 6.69 2.21
CA TRP A 264 -22.20 5.92 1.24
C TRP A 264 -22.18 6.57 -0.14
N GLY A 265 -23.33 7.05 -0.61
CA GLY A 265 -23.44 7.76 -1.89
C GLY A 265 -22.63 9.06 -1.90
N GLU A 266 -22.69 9.85 -0.83
CA GLU A 266 -21.90 11.08 -0.65
C GLU A 266 -20.40 10.76 -0.68
N ALA A 267 -19.95 9.74 0.07
CA ALA A 267 -18.54 9.33 0.06
C ALA A 267 -18.06 8.89 -1.34
N ARG A 268 -18.89 8.19 -2.11
CA ARG A 268 -18.57 7.81 -3.50
C ARG A 268 -18.53 9.01 -4.43
N TRP A 269 -19.45 9.94 -4.24
CA TRP A 269 -19.51 11.17 -5.03
C TRP A 269 -18.30 12.07 -4.79
N GLU A 270 -17.91 12.24 -3.53
CA GLU A 270 -16.74 13.04 -3.14
C GLU A 270 -15.43 12.46 -3.67
N GLU A 271 -15.29 11.14 -3.68
CA GLU A 271 -14.09 10.48 -4.20
C GLU A 271 -13.98 10.56 -5.73
N ASP A 272 -15.11 10.50 -6.45
CA ASP A 272 -15.17 10.52 -7.92
C ASP A 272 -14.17 9.54 -8.58
N GLU A 273 -14.15 8.29 -8.12
CA GLU A 273 -13.22 7.24 -8.61
C GLU A 273 -13.23 7.12 -10.14
N ALA A 274 -14.42 7.23 -10.75
CA ALA A 274 -14.58 7.18 -12.19
C ALA A 274 -13.99 8.43 -12.87
N GLY A 275 -14.15 9.62 -12.27
CA GLY A 275 -13.51 10.84 -12.73
C GLY A 275 -11.98 10.80 -12.64
N ALA A 276 -11.43 10.17 -11.59
CA ALA A 276 -9.98 9.99 -11.42
C ALA A 276 -9.34 9.17 -12.55
N VAL A 277 -10.09 8.27 -13.20
CA VAL A 277 -9.67 7.62 -14.45
C VAL A 277 -10.05 8.48 -15.66
N GLY A 278 -11.32 8.81 -15.80
CA GLY A 278 -11.87 9.33 -17.06
C GLY A 278 -11.41 10.75 -17.39
N TRP A 279 -11.43 11.67 -16.42
CA TRP A 279 -10.95 13.03 -16.64
C TRP A 279 -9.45 13.06 -16.86
N VAL A 280 -8.68 12.28 -16.08
CA VAL A 280 -7.23 12.20 -16.21
C VAL A 280 -6.83 11.58 -17.55
N ALA A 281 -7.49 10.51 -17.99
CA ALA A 281 -7.24 9.90 -19.30
C ALA A 281 -7.62 10.82 -20.47
N ARG A 282 -8.73 11.58 -20.35
CA ARG A 282 -9.09 12.60 -21.33
C ARG A 282 -8.00 13.67 -21.43
N ASP A 283 -7.59 14.22 -20.30
CA ASP A 283 -6.66 15.35 -20.28
C ASP A 283 -5.24 14.92 -20.68
N ARG A 284 -4.84 13.68 -20.36
CA ARG A 284 -3.51 13.12 -20.68
C ARG A 284 -3.41 12.54 -22.09
N PHE A 285 -4.43 11.84 -22.56
CA PHE A 285 -4.38 11.07 -23.81
C PHE A 285 -5.36 11.56 -24.89
N GLY A 286 -6.25 12.49 -24.58
CA GLY A 286 -7.32 12.92 -25.48
C GLY A 286 -8.46 11.91 -25.59
N TRP A 287 -8.59 11.00 -24.63
CA TRP A 287 -9.67 10.00 -24.62
C TRP A 287 -11.05 10.65 -24.52
N SER A 288 -12.06 10.12 -25.23
CA SER A 288 -13.39 10.73 -25.33
C SER A 288 -14.30 10.39 -24.13
N TYR A 289 -13.93 10.88 -22.94
CA TYR A 289 -14.73 10.70 -21.73
C TYR A 289 -15.80 11.81 -21.60
N ALA A 290 -17.07 11.40 -21.47
CA ALA A 290 -18.22 12.30 -21.35
C ALA A 290 -18.76 12.44 -19.91
N GLY A 291 -18.08 11.85 -18.92
CA GLY A 291 -18.53 11.76 -17.53
C GLY A 291 -19.13 10.38 -17.20
N GLY A 292 -18.94 9.94 -15.95
CA GLY A 292 -19.35 8.62 -15.47
C GLY A 292 -20.85 8.54 -15.22
N ARG A 293 -21.36 7.35 -14.83
CA ARG A 293 -22.74 7.23 -14.34
C ARG A 293 -22.88 8.15 -13.13
N LYS A 294 -23.59 9.27 -13.29
CA LYS A 294 -24.03 10.04 -12.13
C LYS A 294 -24.88 9.10 -11.29
N ILE A 295 -24.53 8.94 -10.03
CA ILE A 295 -25.45 8.36 -9.05
C ILE A 295 -26.56 9.41 -8.96
N ASP A 296 -27.68 9.15 -9.63
CA ASP A 296 -28.88 9.95 -9.48
C ASP A 296 -29.35 9.72 -8.04
N PHE A 297 -29.14 10.71 -7.18
CA PHE A 297 -29.79 10.77 -5.88
C PHE A 297 -31.26 11.09 -6.15
N ASP A 298 -32.08 10.04 -6.26
CA ASP A 298 -33.52 10.19 -6.14
C ASP A 298 -33.82 10.51 -4.66
N PHE A 299 -33.90 11.81 -4.36
CA PHE A 299 -34.47 12.29 -3.11
C PHE A 299 -36.00 12.07 -3.18
N GLU A 300 -36.49 11.00 -2.57
CA GLU A 300 -37.91 10.91 -2.15
C GLU A 300 -38.15 11.63 -0.81
#